data_AF-A0A537RRE5-F1
#
_entry.id   AF-A0A537RRE5-F1
#
_cell.length_a   1.000
_cell.length_b   1.000
_cell.length_c   1.000
_cell.angle_alpha   90.00
_cell.angle_beta   90.00
_cell.angle_gamma   90.00
#
_symmetry.space_group_name_H-M   'P 1'
#
loop_
_entity.id
_entity.type
_entity.pdbx_description
1 polymer ?
#
loop_
_entity_poly.entity_id
_entity_poly.type
_entity_poly.pdbx_seq_one_letter_code
_entity_poly.pdbx_strand_id
1 'polypeptide(L)'
;MGRALALLDRDALDLRNRTLRLLEVLPGVDPRALHALGDRLYGVDPAPLAAFVDTVNGWLHARLTAGGQSVVHLARLAEVWEKINTAARDAEEFNLERKPLVFDVFGWLADASRR
;
A
#
# COMPACT_ATOMS: atom_id res chain seq x y z
N MET A 1 -20.47 -2.64 23.78
CA MET A 1 -19.31 -3.03 22.93
C MET A 1 -19.32 -2.42 21.52
N GLY A 2 -20.35 -1.69 21.05
CA GLY A 2 -20.38 -1.15 19.69
C GLY A 2 -19.50 0.10 19.41
N ARG A 3 -19.14 0.90 20.42
CA ARG A 3 -18.38 2.16 20.20
C ARG A 3 -16.90 1.90 19.84
N ALA A 4 -16.28 0.86 20.39
CA ALA A 4 -14.88 0.52 20.08
C ALA A 4 -14.73 -0.06 18.66
N LEU A 5 -15.64 -0.95 18.25
CA LEU A 5 -15.69 -1.49 16.88
C LEU A 5 -15.89 -0.38 15.84
N ALA A 6 -16.82 0.55 16.08
CA ALA A 6 -17.06 1.67 15.17
C ALA A 6 -15.86 2.61 15.00
N LEU A 7 -14.98 2.72 16.01
CA LEU A 7 -13.75 3.49 15.90
C LEU A 7 -12.70 2.75 15.07
N LEU A 8 -12.53 1.45 15.30
CA LEU A 8 -11.62 0.60 14.50
C LEU A 8 -12.01 0.59 13.02
N ASP A 9 -13.31 0.46 12.72
CA ASP A 9 -13.81 0.52 11.34
C ASP A 9 -13.54 1.90 10.69
N ARG A 10 -13.70 2.98 11.46
CA ARG A 10 -13.40 4.33 10.98
C ARG A 10 -11.92 4.50 10.66
N ASP A 11 -11.03 4.04 11.55
CA ASP A 11 -9.59 4.18 11.38
C ASP A 11 -9.09 3.34 10.19
N ALA A 12 -9.61 2.12 10.03
CA ALA A 12 -9.33 1.27 8.86
C ALA A 12 -9.82 1.91 7.56
N LEU A 13 -11.02 2.49 7.54
CA LEU A 13 -11.55 3.19 6.37
C LEU A 13 -10.75 4.46 6.03
N ASP A 14 -10.34 5.24 7.04
CA ASP A 14 -9.51 6.43 6.82
C ASP A 14 -8.12 6.05 6.29
N LEU A 15 -7.51 4.98 6.81
CA LEU A 15 -6.25 4.43 6.29
C LEU A 15 -6.40 4.02 4.82
N ARG A 16 -7.40 3.21 4.49
CA ARG A 16 -7.69 2.78 3.11
C ARG A 16 -7.87 3.98 2.17
N ASN A 17 -8.71 4.94 2.55
CA ASN A 17 -9.01 6.10 1.70
C ASN A 17 -7.77 6.97 1.45
N ARG A 18 -6.90 7.13 2.45
CA ARG A 18 -5.65 7.88 2.29
C ARG A 18 -4.67 7.14 1.38
N THR A 19 -4.51 5.84 1.56
CA THR A 19 -3.68 5.00 0.68
C THR A 19 -4.14 5.12 -0.77
N LEU A 20 -5.44 4.99 -1.04
CA LEU A 20 -6.01 5.15 -2.39
C LEU A 20 -5.71 6.53 -3.00
N ARG A 21 -5.92 7.61 -2.24
CA ARG A 21 -5.62 8.99 -2.71
C ARG A 21 -4.16 9.17 -3.11
N LEU A 22 -3.24 8.57 -2.37
CA LEU A 22 -1.81 8.65 -2.69
C LEU A 22 -1.45 7.82 -3.93
N LEU A 23 -2.11 6.68 -4.11
CA LEU A 23 -1.93 5.84 -5.29
C LEU A 23 -2.50 6.50 -6.56
N GLU A 24 -3.54 7.32 -6.45
CA GLU A 24 -4.13 8.07 -7.57
C GLU A 24 -3.20 9.14 -8.17
N VAL A 25 -2.28 9.69 -7.38
CA VAL A 25 -1.37 10.76 -7.80
C VAL A 25 0.01 10.26 -8.21
N LEU A 26 0.20 8.94 -8.31
CA LEU A 26 1.45 8.37 -8.81
C LEU A 26 1.78 8.91 -10.22
N PRO A 27 3.05 9.22 -10.52
CA PRO A 27 4.23 9.02 -9.67
C PRO A 27 4.56 10.20 -8.72
N GLY A 28 3.75 11.26 -8.69
CA GLY A 28 4.01 12.53 -8.01
C GLY A 28 3.50 12.58 -6.57
N VAL A 29 3.87 11.61 -5.72
CA VAL A 29 3.41 11.54 -4.33
C VAL A 29 4.24 12.48 -3.43
N ASP A 30 3.58 13.26 -2.58
CA ASP A 30 4.23 14.12 -1.58
C ASP A 30 4.91 13.28 -0.47
N PRO A 31 6.25 13.40 -0.26
CA PRO A 31 6.96 12.69 0.81
C PRO A 31 6.38 12.94 2.21
N ARG A 32 5.80 14.12 2.47
CA ARG A 32 5.17 14.41 3.78
C ARG A 32 3.92 13.57 4.00
N ALA A 33 3.15 13.32 2.94
CA ALA A 33 1.98 12.47 3.01
C ALA A 33 2.36 10.99 3.21
N LEU A 34 3.48 10.55 2.62
CA LEU A 34 4.05 9.23 2.88
C LEU A 34 4.51 9.06 4.33
N HIS A 35 5.16 10.09 4.91
CA HIS A 35 5.51 10.09 6.33
C HIS A 35 4.27 9.94 7.22
N ALA A 36 3.23 10.73 6.97
CA ALA A 36 1.99 10.67 7.74
C ALA A 36 1.27 9.32 7.59
N LEU A 37 1.36 8.67 6.43
CA LEU A 37 0.87 7.31 6.24
C LEU A 37 1.71 6.29 7.01
N GLY A 38 3.04 6.41 6.98
CA GLY A 38 3.93 5.53 7.75
C GLY A 38 3.70 5.62 9.26
N ASP A 39 3.42 6.82 9.79
CA ASP A 39 3.10 7.01 11.21
C ASP A 39 1.81 6.30 11.63
N ARG A 40 0.86 6.10 10.70
CA ARG A 40 -0.39 5.34 10.93
C ARG A 40 -0.16 3.84 11.01
N LEU A 41 0.90 3.34 10.39
CA LEU A 41 1.26 1.92 10.43
C LEU A 41 2.14 1.60 11.63
N TYR A 42 2.62 2.59 12.38
CA TYR A 42 3.48 2.37 13.53
C TYR A 42 2.82 1.49 14.59
N GLY A 43 3.64 0.70 15.29
CA GLY A 43 3.21 -0.21 16.34
C GLY A 43 3.24 -1.68 15.93
N VAL A 44 2.81 -2.54 16.85
CA VAL A 44 2.88 -4.02 16.73
C VAL A 44 1.57 -4.64 16.23
N ASP A 45 0.47 -3.89 16.21
CA ASP A 45 -0.82 -4.37 15.71
C ASP A 45 -0.70 -4.69 14.21
N PRO A 46 -0.94 -5.93 13.76
CA PRO A 46 -0.85 -6.29 12.34
C PRO A 46 -1.96 -5.65 11.48
N ALA A 47 -3.09 -5.25 12.06
CA ALA A 47 -4.27 -4.83 11.29
C ALA A 47 -4.04 -3.61 10.38
N PRO A 48 -3.35 -2.53 10.80
CA PRO A 48 -3.03 -1.41 9.90
C PRO A 48 -2.15 -1.83 8.71
N LEU A 49 -1.14 -2.68 8.94
CA LEU A 49 -0.27 -3.16 7.87
C LEU A 49 -1.06 -3.99 6.85
N ALA A 50 -1.88 -4.93 7.33
CA ALA A 50 -2.74 -5.74 6.48
C ALA A 50 -3.69 -4.87 5.64
N ALA A 51 -4.39 -3.92 6.27
CA ALA A 51 -5.31 -3.01 5.56
C ALA A 51 -4.60 -2.15 4.50
N PHE A 52 -3.37 -1.71 4.78
CA PHE A 52 -2.54 -1.01 3.80
C PHE A 52 -2.19 -1.89 2.60
N VAL A 53 -1.67 -3.11 2.84
CA VAL A 53 -1.27 -4.06 1.79
C VAL A 53 -2.47 -4.49 0.95
N ASP A 54 -3.61 -4.80 1.57
CA ASP A 54 -4.84 -5.15 0.89
C ASP A 54 -5.35 -4.02 -0.02
N THR A 55 -5.23 -2.77 0.44
CA THR A 55 -5.62 -1.61 -0.36
C THR A 55 -4.71 -1.45 -1.59
N VAL A 56 -3.40 -1.62 -1.43
CA VAL A 56 -2.43 -1.55 -2.54
C VAL A 56 -2.66 -2.70 -3.53
N ASN A 57 -2.87 -3.92 -3.03
CA ASN A 57 -3.12 -5.10 -3.86
C ASN A 57 -4.44 -4.97 -4.63
N GLY A 58 -5.52 -4.49 -4.00
CA GLY A 58 -6.78 -4.21 -4.67
C GLY A 58 -6.64 -3.18 -5.79
N TRP A 59 -5.84 -2.12 -5.56
CA TRP A 59 -5.54 -1.10 -6.57
C TRP A 59 -4.72 -1.65 -7.74
N LEU A 60 -3.74 -2.52 -7.48
CA LEU A 60 -2.94 -3.19 -8.53
C LEU A 60 -3.80 -4.15 -9.35
N HIS A 61 -4.65 -4.94 -8.69
CA HIS A 61 -5.57 -5.86 -9.35
C HIS A 61 -6.52 -5.14 -10.31
N ALA A 62 -7.07 -4.00 -9.89
CA ALA A 62 -7.93 -3.18 -10.75
C ALA A 62 -7.21 -2.71 -12.03
N ARG A 63 -5.90 -2.42 -11.96
CA ARG A 63 -5.09 -2.06 -13.14
C ARG A 63 -4.76 -3.24 -14.03
N LEU A 64 -4.44 -4.38 -13.45
CA LEU A 64 -4.17 -5.63 -14.19
C LEU A 64 -5.40 -6.09 -14.98
N THR A 65 -6.60 -5.83 -14.46
CA THR A 65 -7.88 -6.24 -15.06
C THR A 65 -8.51 -5.20 -15.97
N ALA A 66 -8.00 -3.96 -16.00
CA ALA A 66 -8.55 -2.86 -16.80
C ALA A 66 -8.49 -3.06 -18.32
N GLY A 67 -7.81 -4.12 -18.80
CA GLY A 67 -7.68 -4.44 -20.23
C GLY A 67 -6.76 -3.46 -20.99
N GLY A 68 -6.38 -3.82 -22.21
CA GLY A 68 -5.61 -2.94 -23.11
C GLY A 68 -4.13 -2.71 -22.73
N GLN A 69 -3.61 -3.41 -21.71
CA GLN A 69 -2.20 -3.32 -21.28
C GLN A 69 -1.31 -4.26 -22.10
N SER A 70 -0.08 -3.83 -22.35
CA SER A 70 0.93 -4.71 -22.98
C SER A 70 1.38 -5.81 -22.01
N VAL A 71 1.77 -6.97 -22.55
CA VAL A 71 2.32 -8.10 -21.76
C VAL A 71 3.52 -7.66 -20.92
N VAL A 72 4.36 -6.77 -21.46
CA VAL A 72 5.52 -6.23 -20.75
C VAL A 72 5.09 -5.38 -19.54
N HIS A 73 4.07 -4.55 -19.68
CA HIS A 73 3.56 -3.76 -18.57
C HIS A 73 2.92 -4.64 -17.49
N LEU A 74 2.16 -5.66 -17.89
CA LEU A 74 1.57 -6.63 -16.97
C LEU A 74 2.64 -7.41 -16.18
N ALA A 75 3.72 -7.85 -16.84
CA ALA A 75 4.83 -8.52 -16.17
C ALA A 75 5.49 -7.64 -15.11
N ARG A 76 5.72 -6.34 -15.40
CA ARG A 76 6.26 -5.39 -14.42
C ARG A 76 5.34 -5.18 -13.22
N LEU A 77 4.04 -5.06 -13.46
CA LEU A 77 3.06 -4.93 -12.38
C LEU A 77 3.03 -6.19 -11.51
N ALA A 78 3.17 -7.37 -12.10
CA ALA A 78 3.28 -8.63 -11.36
C ALA A 78 4.58 -8.71 -10.54
N GLU A 79 5.72 -8.30 -11.08
CA GLU A 79 6.99 -8.22 -10.34
C GLU A 79 6.89 -7.28 -9.12
N VAL A 80 6.27 -6.10 -9.31
CA VAL A 80 6.05 -5.16 -8.21
C VAL A 80 5.10 -5.73 -7.17
N TRP A 81 4.04 -6.42 -7.59
CA TRP A 81 3.12 -7.12 -6.69
C TRP A 81 3.85 -8.14 -5.81
N GLU A 82 4.66 -9.02 -6.39
CA GLU A 82 5.46 -10.00 -5.64
C GLU A 82 6.39 -9.33 -4.63
N LYS A 83 7.06 -8.25 -5.07
CA LYS A 83 8.00 -7.50 -4.23
C LYS A 83 7.33 -6.85 -3.03
N ILE A 84 6.14 -6.27 -3.21
CA ILE A 84 5.33 -5.66 -2.14
C ILE A 84 4.92 -6.72 -1.12
N ASN A 85 4.39 -7.86 -1.58
CA ASN A 85 3.90 -8.90 -0.67
C ASN A 85 5.04 -9.57 0.10
N THR A 86 6.20 -9.77 -0.54
CA THR A 86 7.41 -10.26 0.14
C THR A 86 7.86 -9.29 1.23
N ALA A 87 8.02 -8.00 0.90
CA ALA A 87 8.48 -7.00 1.87
C ALA A 87 7.50 -6.78 3.02
N ALA A 88 6.19 -6.84 2.75
CA ALA A 88 5.17 -6.76 3.79
C ALA A 88 5.21 -7.96 4.75
N ARG A 89 5.37 -9.16 4.20
CA ARG A 89 5.54 -10.39 4.99
C ARG A 89 6.80 -10.33 5.84
N ASP A 90 7.93 -9.92 5.28
CA ASP A 90 9.19 -9.78 6.02
C ASP A 90 9.05 -8.74 7.15
N ALA A 91 8.36 -7.64 6.89
CA ALA A 91 8.12 -6.61 7.89
C ALA A 91 7.26 -7.12 9.06
N GLU A 92 6.28 -7.98 8.78
CA GLU A 92 5.48 -8.63 9.82
C GLU A 92 6.28 -9.72 10.57
N GLU A 93 6.93 -10.63 9.84
CA GLU A 93 7.67 -11.78 10.38
C GLU A 93 8.83 -11.35 11.27
N PHE A 94 9.57 -10.31 10.85
CA PHE A 94 10.74 -9.80 11.58
C PHE A 94 10.46 -8.53 12.39
N ASN A 95 9.19 -8.11 12.53
CA ASN A 95 8.80 -6.87 13.21
C ASN A 95 9.59 -5.63 12.73
N LEU A 96 9.83 -5.53 11.42
CA LEU A 96 10.58 -4.42 10.84
C LEU A 96 9.77 -3.12 10.92
N GLU A 97 10.49 -2.00 10.83
CA GLU A 97 9.84 -0.69 10.76
C GLU A 97 8.96 -0.58 9.51
N ARG A 98 7.68 -0.26 9.72
CA ARG A 98 6.68 -0.18 8.65
C ARG A 98 6.77 1.11 7.85
N LYS A 99 7.44 2.13 8.38
CA LYS A 99 7.58 3.43 7.74
C LYS A 99 8.48 3.34 6.50
N PRO A 100 9.70 2.77 6.56
CA PRO A 100 10.49 2.46 5.35
C PRO A 100 9.71 1.67 4.30
N LEU A 101 8.94 0.65 4.71
CA LEU A 101 8.11 -0.15 3.80
C LEU A 101 7.14 0.70 2.99
N VAL A 102 6.48 1.70 3.60
CA VAL A 102 5.59 2.62 2.87
C VAL A 102 6.34 3.35 1.75
N PHE A 103 7.53 3.89 2.05
CA PHE A 103 8.33 4.58 1.04
C PHE A 103 8.76 3.65 -0.09
N ASP A 104 9.20 2.43 0.24
CA ASP A 104 9.61 1.43 -0.73
C ASP A 104 8.46 1.03 -1.67
N VAL A 105 7.29 0.73 -1.11
CA VAL A 105 6.09 0.37 -1.88
C VAL A 105 5.71 1.48 -2.86
N PHE A 106 5.60 2.73 -2.39
CA PHE A 106 5.27 3.85 -3.28
C PHE A 106 6.39 4.15 -4.30
N GLY A 107 7.65 3.94 -3.94
CA GLY A 107 8.79 4.06 -4.85
C GLY A 107 8.70 3.05 -6.01
N TRP A 108 8.48 1.76 -5.70
CA TRP A 108 8.35 0.71 -6.73
C TRP A 108 7.14 0.95 -7.64
N LEU A 109 6.02 1.40 -7.07
CA LEU A 109 4.82 1.72 -7.84
C LEU A 109 5.02 2.96 -8.72
N ALA A 110 5.70 3.99 -8.24
CA ALA A 110 6.03 5.18 -9.02
C ALA A 110 6.96 4.84 -10.20
N ASP A 111 7.94 3.97 -9.99
CA ASP A 111 8.85 3.52 -11.05
C ASP A 111 8.14 2.69 -12.11
N ALA A 112 7.25 1.78 -11.71
CA ALA A 112 6.43 1.02 -12.64
C ALA A 112 5.42 1.89 -13.42
N SER A 113 5.01 3.03 -12.86
CA SER A 113 4.09 3.97 -13.51
C SER A 113 4.77 4.91 -14.51
N ARG A 114 6.10 5.09 -14.42
CA ARG A 114 6.87 6.03 -15.28
C ARG A 114 7.32 5.44 -16.63
N ARG A 115 7.33 4.12 -16.78
CA ARG A 115 7.97 3.38 -17.88
C ARG A 115 7.00 2.46 -18.61
#